data_AF-A0A2P5LND0-F1
#
_entry.id   AF-A0A2P5LND0-F1
#
_cell.length_a   1.000
_cell.length_b   1.000
_cell.length_c   1.000
_cell.angle_alpha   90.00
_cell.angle_beta   90.00
_cell.angle_gamma   90.00
#
_symmetry.space_group_name_H-M   'P 1'
#
loop_
_entity.id
_entity.type
_entity.pdbx_description
1 polymer ?
#
loop_
_entity_poly.entity_id
_entity_poly.type
_entity_poly.pdbx_seq_one_letter_code
_entity_poly.pdbx_strand_id
1 'polypeptide(L)'
;WLAAMIARRAMEPNHLWEDLGLRDRTELTRLIARHFAPLARRNDKNMRWKRFIYRMMCENDGFVMCSTPVCSNCADYALCYGAETRTSRVASAAQAPATAAEQTV
;
A
#
# COMPACT_ATOMS: atom_id res chain seq x y z
N TRP A 1 -18.76 -2.71 1.79
CA TRP A 1 -18.14 -1.71 2.68
C TRP A 1 -16.61 -1.65 2.57
N LEU A 2 -15.86 -2.75 2.76
CA LEU A 2 -14.38 -2.72 2.70
C LEU A 2 -13.81 -2.22 1.36
N ALA A 3 -14.31 -2.71 0.23
CA ALA A 3 -13.85 -2.27 -1.10
C ALA A 3 -14.06 -0.75 -1.30
N ALA A 4 -15.21 -0.22 -0.88
CA ALA A 4 -15.51 1.21 -0.94
C ALA A 4 -14.59 2.03 -0.03
N MET A 5 -14.27 1.53 1.16
CA MET A 5 -13.28 2.16 2.05
C MET A 5 -11.90 2.21 1.42
N ILE A 6 -11.43 1.09 0.86
CA ILE A 6 -10.13 1.03 0.15
C ILE A 6 -10.12 2.00 -1.03
N ALA A 7 -11.17 2.02 -1.85
CA ALA A 7 -11.27 2.92 -2.99
C ALA A 7 -11.21 4.39 -2.56
N ARG A 8 -11.94 4.77 -1.50
CA ARG A 8 -11.88 6.13 -0.95
C ARG A 8 -10.47 6.48 -0.46
N ARG A 9 -9.83 5.61 0.33
CA ARG A 9 -8.46 5.85 0.83
C ARG A 9 -7.40 5.79 -0.27
N ALA A 10 -7.66 5.11 -1.39
CA ALA A 10 -6.77 5.10 -2.53
C ALA A 10 -6.60 6.48 -3.19
N MET A 11 -7.60 7.37 -3.03
CA MET A 11 -7.59 8.73 -3.57
C MET A 11 -6.84 9.74 -2.70
N GLU A 12 -6.50 9.39 -1.46
CA GLU A 12 -5.74 10.24 -0.54
C GLU A 12 -4.26 10.32 -0.94
N PRO A 13 -3.50 11.35 -0.49
CA PRO A 13 -2.14 11.60 -0.97
C PRO A 13 -1.05 10.65 -0.42
N ASN A 14 -1.27 9.96 0.70
CA ASN A 14 -0.22 9.15 1.33
C ASN A 14 -0.15 7.74 0.73
N HIS A 15 0.67 6.85 1.33
CA HIS A 15 0.59 5.43 0.99
C HIS A 15 -0.75 4.84 1.48
N LEU A 16 -1.31 3.88 0.72
CA LEU A 16 -2.64 3.34 1.03
C LEU A 16 -2.70 2.70 2.42
N TRP A 17 -1.61 2.07 2.83
CA TRP A 17 -1.51 1.46 4.16
C TRP A 17 -1.51 2.53 5.27
N GLU A 18 -0.93 3.71 5.05
CA GLU A 18 -1.00 4.84 5.99
C GLU A 18 -2.43 5.37 6.11
N ASP A 19 -3.09 5.61 4.97
CA ASP A 19 -4.46 6.15 4.92
C ASP A 19 -5.52 5.16 5.47
N LEU A 20 -5.18 3.87 5.52
CA LEU A 20 -5.97 2.83 6.17
C LEU A 20 -5.60 2.60 7.65
N GLY A 21 -4.58 3.31 8.17
CA GLY A 21 -4.11 3.16 9.55
C GLY A 21 -3.36 1.85 9.83
N LEU A 22 -2.83 1.18 8.79
CA LEU A 22 -2.02 -0.02 8.91
C LEU A 22 -0.57 0.32 9.20
N ARG A 23 0.21 -0.62 9.75
CA ARG A 23 1.61 -0.38 10.14
C ARG A 23 2.53 -0.19 8.95
N ASP A 24 2.38 -1.05 7.96
CA ASP A 24 3.23 -1.11 6.78
C ASP A 24 2.48 -1.72 5.59
N ARG A 25 3.19 -1.77 4.46
CA ARG A 25 2.72 -2.39 3.22
C ARG A 25 2.41 -3.89 3.37
N THR A 26 3.13 -4.61 4.22
CA THR A 26 2.94 -6.04 4.41
C THR A 26 1.59 -6.34 5.04
N GLU A 27 1.16 -5.52 6.01
CA GLU A 27 -0.19 -5.61 6.59
C GLU A 27 -1.28 -5.37 5.56
N LEU A 28 -1.10 -4.38 4.70
CA LEU A 28 -2.02 -4.12 3.59
C LEU A 28 -2.10 -5.32 2.64
N THR A 29 -0.96 -5.91 2.28
CA THR A 29 -0.93 -7.12 1.46
C THR A 29 -1.67 -8.28 2.13
N ARG A 30 -1.49 -8.49 3.44
CA ARG A 30 -2.24 -9.52 4.19
C ARG A 30 -3.74 -9.22 4.24
N LEU A 31 -4.14 -7.97 4.43
CA LEU A 31 -5.54 -7.54 4.41
C LEU A 31 -6.18 -7.84 3.05
N ILE A 32 -5.52 -7.45 1.95
CA ILE A 32 -6.04 -7.70 0.61
C ILE A 32 -6.04 -9.18 0.27
N ALA A 33 -5.02 -9.95 0.67
CA ALA A 33 -4.98 -11.40 0.47
C ALA A 33 -6.15 -12.12 1.17
N ARG A 34 -6.53 -11.68 2.38
CA ARG A 34 -7.66 -12.27 3.13
C ARG A 34 -9.02 -11.97 2.52
N HIS A 35 -9.26 -10.74 2.07
CA HIS A 35 -10.59 -10.31 1.63
C HIS A 35 -10.77 -10.28 0.10
N PHE A 36 -9.68 -10.25 -0.66
CA PHE A 36 -9.65 -10.13 -2.12
C PHE A 36 -8.57 -11.04 -2.72
N ALA A 37 -8.55 -12.31 -2.31
CA ALA A 37 -7.50 -13.26 -2.71
C ALA A 37 -7.21 -13.32 -4.23
N PRO A 38 -8.21 -13.30 -5.14
CA PRO A 38 -7.93 -13.28 -6.58
C PRO A 38 -7.18 -12.01 -7.02
N LEU A 39 -7.52 -10.85 -6.45
CA LEU A 39 -6.83 -9.60 -6.73
C LEU A 39 -5.39 -9.64 -6.19
N ALA A 40 -5.19 -10.21 -5.00
CA ALA A 40 -3.86 -10.32 -4.41
C ALA A 40 -2.91 -11.21 -5.20
N ARG A 41 -3.40 -12.34 -5.71
CA ARG A 41 -2.59 -13.24 -6.55
C ARG A 41 -2.11 -12.59 -7.85
N ARG A 42 -2.83 -11.58 -8.34
CA ARG A 42 -2.45 -10.84 -9.55
C ARG A 42 -1.36 -9.79 -9.29
N ASN A 43 -1.15 -9.39 -8.04
CA ASN A 43 -0.07 -8.49 -7.65
C ASN A 43 1.16 -9.29 -7.18
N ASP A 44 1.63 -10.20 -8.04
CA ASP A 44 2.68 -11.19 -7.76
C ASP A 44 4.09 -10.58 -7.64
N LYS A 45 4.34 -9.49 -8.37
CA LYS A 45 5.62 -8.76 -8.37
C LYS A 45 5.71 -7.69 -7.28
N ASN A 46 4.76 -7.67 -6.35
CA ASN A 46 4.70 -6.69 -5.29
C ASN A 46 4.80 -5.26 -5.85
N MET A 47 3.86 -4.88 -6.72
CA MET A 47 3.64 -3.51 -7.17
C MET A 47 2.89 -2.73 -6.08
N ARG A 48 3.19 -1.44 -5.91
CA ARG A 48 2.52 -0.58 -4.92
C ARG A 48 1.02 -0.62 -5.16
N TRP A 49 0.23 -0.83 -4.10
CA TRP A 49 -1.19 -1.18 -4.24
C TRP A 49 -2.01 -0.12 -4.98
N LYS A 50 -1.79 1.18 -4.72
CA LYS A 50 -2.47 2.25 -5.47
C LYS A 50 -2.18 2.17 -6.97
N ARG A 51 -0.91 1.98 -7.34
CA ARG A 51 -0.46 1.85 -8.73
C ARG A 51 -1.04 0.61 -9.40
N PHE A 52 -1.07 -0.53 -8.68
CA PHE A 52 -1.64 -1.77 -9.19
C PHE A 52 -3.15 -1.66 -9.45
N ILE A 53 -3.90 -1.12 -8.49
CA ILE A 53 -5.35 -0.91 -8.63
C ILE A 53 -5.65 0.05 -9.79
N TYR A 54 -4.89 1.14 -9.90
CA TYR A 54 -5.04 2.10 -11.00
C TYR A 54 -4.73 1.48 -12.37
N ARG A 55 -3.64 0.73 -12.49
CA ARG A 55 -3.31 -0.04 -13.69
C ARG A 55 -4.44 -0.98 -14.08
N MET A 56 -4.97 -1.73 -13.12
CA MET A 56 -6.06 -2.67 -13.35
C MET A 56 -7.33 -1.99 -13.89
N MET A 57 -7.66 -0.80 -13.39
CA MET A 57 -8.79 -0.01 -13.90
C MET A 57 -8.50 0.50 -15.32
N CYS A 58 -7.32 1.08 -15.57
CA CYS A 58 -6.93 1.55 -16.90
C CYS A 58 -6.94 0.41 -17.94
N GLU A 59 -6.38 -0.75 -17.61
CA GLU A 59 -6.34 -1.91 -18.51
C GLU A 59 -7.75 -2.44 -18.82
N ASN A 60 -8.66 -2.43 -17.84
CA ASN A 60 -10.06 -2.79 -18.05
C ASN A 60 -10.77 -1.84 -19.02
N ASP A 61 -10.38 -0.57 -19.03
CA ASP A 61 -10.92 0.46 -19.91
C ASP A 61 -10.17 0.54 -21.26
N GLY A 62 -9.25 -0.40 -21.52
CA GLY A 62 -8.50 -0.50 -22.77
C GLY A 62 -7.26 0.40 -22.86
N PHE A 63 -6.88 1.06 -21.76
CA PHE A 63 -5.69 1.92 -21.70
C PHE A 63 -4.44 1.15 -21.27
N VAL A 64 -3.30 1.53 -21.86
CA VAL A 64 -1.98 1.01 -21.49
C VAL A 64 -1.23 2.05 -20.65
N MET A 65 -0.95 1.71 -19.39
CA MET A 65 -0.26 2.58 -18.43
C MET A 65 1.26 2.75 -18.68
N CYS A 66 1.89 1.83 -19.43
CA CYS A 66 3.34 1.77 -19.55
C CYS A 66 3.75 1.79 -21.03
N SER A 67 4.67 2.68 -21.39
CA SER A 67 5.18 2.81 -22.76
C SER A 67 6.23 1.76 -23.13
N THR A 68 6.76 1.03 -22.15
CA THR A 68 7.80 0.01 -22.37
C THR A 68 7.22 -1.40 -22.31
N PRO A 69 7.64 -2.32 -23.20
CA PRO A 69 7.18 -3.71 -23.17
C PRO A 69 7.70 -4.48 -21.94
N VAL A 70 8.79 -4.00 -21.31
CA VAL A 70 9.40 -4.60 -20.12
C VAL A 70 9.41 -3.59 -18.99
N CYS A 71 8.69 -3.88 -17.90
CA CYS A 71 8.53 -2.96 -16.78
C CYS A 71 9.86 -2.49 -16.17
N SER A 72 10.88 -3.35 -16.09
CA SER A 72 12.20 -3.01 -15.52
C SER A 72 12.95 -1.93 -16.30
N ASN A 73 12.58 -1.71 -17.57
CA ASN A 73 13.18 -0.69 -18.44
C ASN A 73 12.40 0.63 -18.42
N CYS A 74 11.28 0.68 -17.69
CA CYS A 74 10.49 1.89 -17.53
C CYS A 74 11.20 2.85 -16.56
N ALA A 75 11.31 4.13 -16.95
CA ALA A 75 11.86 5.17 -16.09
C ALA A 75 11.10 5.29 -14.75
N ASP A 76 9.81 4.98 -14.75
CA ASP A 76 8.93 5.03 -13.58
C ASP A 76 8.90 3.71 -12.79
N TYR A 77 9.81 2.77 -13.06
CA TYR A 77 9.84 1.46 -12.38
C TYR A 77 9.85 1.61 -10.85
N ALA A 78 10.68 2.52 -10.33
CA ALA A 78 10.78 2.78 -8.90
C ALA A 78 9.47 3.35 -8.30
N LEU A 79 8.69 4.09 -9.08
CA LEU A 79 7.38 4.58 -8.64
C LEU A 79 6.34 3.47 -8.52
N CYS A 80 6.50 2.40 -9.31
CA CYS A 80 5.60 1.25 -9.33
C CYS A 80 6.00 0.15 -8.35
N TYR A 81 7.29 -0.14 -8.21
CA TYR A 81 7.80 -1.31 -7.46
C TYR A 81 8.73 -0.93 -6.29
N GLY A 82 9.06 0.35 -6.12
CA GLY A 82 9.94 0.81 -5.05
C GLY A 82 9.36 0.58 -3.65
N ALA A 83 10.24 0.46 -2.67
CA ALA A 83 9.89 0.31 -1.27
C ALA A 83 9.05 1.49 -0.74
N GLU A 84 8.27 1.21 0.31
CA GLU A 84 7.47 2.19 1.06
C GLU A 84 7.94 2.14 2.52
N THR A 85 9.15 2.61 2.79
CA THR A 85 9.90 2.37 4.05
C THR A 85 9.40 3.17 5.26
N ARG A 86 8.22 3.81 5.18
CA ARG A 86 7.66 4.56 6.32
C ARG A 86 6.85 3.62 7.22
N THR A 87 6.70 3.97 8.49
CA THR A 87 5.75 3.38 9.44
C THR A 87 4.63 4.38 9.70
N SER A 88 3.38 3.92 9.87
CA SER A 88 2.25 4.85 9.97
C SER A 88 2.27 5.58 11.30
N ARG A 89 1.76 6.81 11.31
CA ARG A 89 1.67 7.63 12.53
C ARG A 89 0.86 6.93 13.63
N VAL A 90 -0.17 6.18 13.25
CA VAL A 90 -1.00 5.40 14.18
C VAL A 90 -0.20 4.24 14.79
N ALA A 91 0.63 3.56 14.00
CA ALA A 91 1.53 2.53 14.49
C ALA A 91 2.62 3.10 15.41
N SER A 92 3.23 4.22 15.03
CA SER A 92 4.25 4.89 15.84
C SER A 92 3.71 5.32 17.21
N ALA A 93 2.45 5.76 17.29
CA ALA A 93 1.82 6.09 18.58
C ALA A 93 1.60 4.85 19.47
N ALA A 94 1.30 3.69 18.89
CA ALA A 94 1.18 2.43 19.63
C ALA A 94 2.55 1.86 20.08
N GLN A 95 3.67 2.32 19.49
CA GLN A 95 5.03 1.95 19.87
C GLN A 95 5.69 2.89 20.90
N ALA A 96 4.99 3.94 21.37
CA ALA A 96 5.54 4.81 22.41
C ALA A 96 5.79 3.98 23.70
N PRO A 97 7.03 3.93 24.23
CA PRO A 97 7.27 3.26 25.49
C PRO A 97 6.52 3.99 26.61
N ALA A 98 5.83 3.25 27.46
CA ALA A 98 5.43 3.77 28.77
C ALA A 98 6.71 4.10 29.53
N THR A 99 7.11 5.37 29.58
CA THR A 99 8.14 5.82 30.51
C THR A 99 7.61 5.58 31.91
N ALA A 100 8.19 4.56 32.56
CA ALA A 100 7.95 4.21 33.94
C ALA A 100 8.14 5.46 34.82
N ALA A 101 7.08 5.82 35.52
CA ALA A 101 7.18 6.66 36.70
C ALA A 101 7.79 5.82 37.81
N GLU A 102 9.09 5.91 38.05
CA GLU A 102 9.67 5.59 39.35
C GLU A 102 11.10 6.13 39.46
N GLN A 103 11.29 7.12 40.34
CA GLN A 103 12.40 7.16 41.28
C GLN A 103 12.22 8.33 42.26
N THR A 104 11.68 7.98 43.43
CA THR A 104 11.81 8.70 44.69
C THR A 104 13.00 8.07 45.41
N VAL A 105 14.03 8.87 45.74
CA VAL A 105 14.66 9.00 47.07
C VAL A 105 15.29 10.39 47.11
#